data_AF-A0A6A7MCC6-F1
#
_entry.id   AF-A0A6A7MCC6-F1
#
_cell.length_a   1.000
_cell.length_b   1.000
_cell.length_c   1.000
_cell.angle_alpha   90.00
_cell.angle_beta   90.00
_cell.angle_gamma   90.00
#
_symmetry.space_group_name_H-M   'P 1'
#
loop_
_entity.id
_entity.type
_entity.pdbx_description
1 polymer ?
#
loop_
_entity_poly.entity_id
_entity_poly.type
_entity_poly.pdbx_seq_one_letter_code
_entity_poly.pdbx_strand_id
1 'polypeptide(L)'
;MARGAEHEALAVRQPGRDVVREIAEAALLGRHGTWAPLPSRSLSPGAQDRHWQVSIGDVRVRIAARRAHRRNEMSDAARHLNPPGLMDSRRFFSQAVIAPSGTTVYVAGQTGFRVDRSIAPTKEGQMAQAFENVKIALEAAQARMDQVVSMTVYIVGYTEADLEPLARCTAAHFPADRLPASTLVPVPRLARDELLFEVSMTAVIPGP
;
A
#
# COMPACT_ATOMS: atom_id res chain seq x y z
N MET A 1 0.23 17.40 56.25
CA MET A 1 1.25 16.97 55.27
C MET A 1 0.56 16.09 54.25
N ALA A 2 0.77 16.36 52.96
CA ALA A 2 0.06 15.73 51.85
C ALA A 2 0.96 14.77 51.06
N ARG A 3 0.29 13.82 50.39
CA ARG A 3 0.64 13.07 49.16
C ARG A 3 1.17 11.65 49.29
N GLY A 4 0.56 10.76 48.50
CA GLY A 4 1.12 9.49 48.04
C GLY A 4 0.08 8.54 47.45
N ALA A 5 -0.27 8.69 46.17
CA ALA A 5 -0.83 7.65 45.29
C ALA A 5 -0.70 8.19 43.85
N GLU A 6 0.41 7.91 43.17
CA GLU A 6 0.61 6.80 42.21
C GLU A 6 -0.28 6.92 40.97
N HIS A 7 0.37 7.24 39.83
CA HIS A 7 -0.23 7.27 38.50
C HIS A 7 -0.06 5.89 37.85
N GLU A 8 -1.16 5.18 37.62
CA GLU A 8 -1.21 4.01 36.76
C GLU A 8 -1.96 4.39 35.47
N ALA A 9 -1.29 4.24 34.32
CA ALA A 9 -1.83 4.61 33.02
C ALA A 9 -2.75 3.51 32.48
N LEU A 10 -4.06 3.77 32.40
CA LEU A 10 -5.02 2.88 31.75
C LEU A 10 -4.90 3.01 30.22
N ALA A 11 -4.55 1.91 29.55
CA ALA A 11 -4.60 1.78 28.11
C ALA A 11 -6.05 1.50 27.65
N VAL A 12 -6.67 2.42 26.90
CA VAL A 12 -8.04 2.26 26.39
C VAL A 12 -8.01 1.79 24.93
N ARG A 13 -8.64 0.63 24.67
CA ARG A 13 -8.90 0.07 23.33
C ARG A 13 -10.33 0.43 22.87
N GLN A 14 -10.42 0.97 21.66
CA GLN A 14 -11.61 1.24 20.82
C GLN A 14 -12.52 2.44 21.18
N PRO A 15 -12.85 3.34 20.23
CA PRO A 15 -13.57 4.58 20.52
C PRO A 15 -15.10 4.36 20.49
N GLY A 16 -15.65 3.91 21.62
CA GLY A 16 -17.09 4.01 21.94
C GLY A 16 -17.40 5.30 22.71
N ARG A 17 -18.69 5.54 23.02
CA ARG A 17 -19.21 6.70 23.79
C ARG A 17 -18.43 7.05 25.06
N ASP A 18 -17.65 6.11 25.59
CA ASP A 18 -16.91 6.21 26.84
C ASP A 18 -15.71 7.16 26.77
N VAL A 19 -15.04 7.32 25.62
CA VAL A 19 -13.84 8.18 25.51
C VAL A 19 -14.16 9.67 25.73
N VAL A 20 -15.30 10.15 25.25
CA VAL A 20 -15.71 11.57 25.45
C VAL A 20 -16.08 11.83 26.90
N ARG A 21 -16.68 10.83 27.56
CA ARG A 21 -17.00 10.88 28.99
C ARG A 21 -15.72 10.81 29.83
N GLU A 22 -14.78 9.94 29.50
CA GLU A 22 -13.47 9.83 30.18
C GLU A 22 -12.61 11.07 30.00
N ILE A 23 -12.51 11.66 28.80
CA ILE A 23 -11.75 12.91 28.60
C ILE A 23 -12.37 14.07 29.39
N ALA A 24 -13.70 14.12 29.48
CA ALA A 24 -14.40 15.13 30.27
C ALA A 24 -14.31 14.89 31.78
N GLU A 25 -14.37 13.64 32.24
CA GLU A 25 -14.18 13.24 33.64
C GLU A 25 -12.71 13.43 34.08
N ALA A 26 -11.74 13.13 33.22
CA ALA A 26 -10.31 13.36 33.46
C ALA A 26 -9.94 14.85 33.47
N ALA A 27 -10.61 15.67 32.65
CA ALA A 27 -10.48 17.14 32.71
C ALA A 27 -11.14 17.74 33.97
N LEU A 28 -12.00 16.97 34.67
CA LEU A 28 -12.80 17.44 35.80
C LEU A 28 -12.69 16.47 36.99
N LEU A 29 -11.50 16.41 37.57
CA LEU A 29 -11.35 16.03 38.98
C LEU A 29 -12.07 17.08 39.86
N GLY A 30 -13.39 16.93 40.03
CA GLY A 30 -14.08 17.34 41.24
C GLY A 30 -15.32 18.25 41.16
N ARG A 31 -16.00 18.47 40.02
CA ARG A 31 -17.26 19.28 40.02
C ARG A 31 -18.37 18.74 39.13
N HIS A 32 -19.57 18.61 39.72
CA HIS A 32 -20.81 18.18 39.08
C HIS A 32 -21.25 19.15 37.97
N GLY A 33 -21.24 18.72 36.70
CA GLY A 33 -21.79 19.44 35.55
C GLY A 33 -23.03 18.75 34.98
N THR A 34 -24.00 19.52 34.50
CA THR A 34 -25.21 19.01 33.82
C THR A 34 -24.99 18.87 32.32
N TRP A 35 -25.39 17.73 31.76
CA TRP A 35 -25.30 17.44 30.33
C TRP A 35 -26.64 17.73 29.64
N ALA A 36 -26.64 18.55 28.59
CA ALA A 36 -27.82 18.77 27.76
C ALA A 36 -27.46 18.65 26.27
N PRO A 37 -28.17 17.81 25.48
CA PRO A 37 -28.00 17.79 24.03
C PRO A 37 -28.53 19.10 23.42
N LEU A 38 -27.78 19.69 22.48
CA LEU A 38 -28.26 20.84 21.72
C LEU A 38 -29.20 20.39 20.59
N PRO A 39 -30.32 21.09 20.34
CA PRO A 39 -31.18 20.79 19.20
C PRO A 39 -30.43 21.03 17.90
N SER A 40 -30.56 20.06 16.97
CA SER A 40 -30.00 20.12 15.63
C SER A 40 -30.69 21.22 14.82
N ARG A 41 -30.14 22.44 14.79
CA ARG A 41 -30.51 23.40 13.75
C ARG A 41 -29.76 23.06 12.46
N SER A 42 -30.51 23.08 11.37
CA SER A 42 -30.21 22.59 10.03
C SER A 42 -28.79 22.88 9.54
N LEU A 43 -28.00 21.82 9.39
CA LEU A 43 -26.85 21.79 8.49
C LEU A 43 -27.21 20.82 7.36
N SER A 44 -26.82 21.19 6.14
CA SER A 44 -27.13 20.52 4.87
C SER A 44 -26.86 19.00 4.88
N PRO A 45 -27.54 18.20 4.03
CA PRO A 45 -27.43 16.75 4.06
C PRO A 45 -26.02 16.31 3.63
N GLY A 46 -25.22 15.77 4.56
CA GLY A 46 -23.92 15.17 4.20
C GLY A 46 -22.95 14.86 5.34
N ALA A 47 -23.02 15.56 6.47
CA ALA A 47 -22.14 15.31 7.60
C ALA A 47 -22.91 15.47 8.92
N GLN A 48 -23.22 14.36 9.58
CA GLN A 48 -23.70 14.39 10.96
C GLN A 48 -22.49 14.60 11.90
N ASP A 49 -21.92 15.80 11.90
CA ASP A 49 -20.98 16.21 12.93
C ASP A 49 -21.74 16.41 14.24
N ARG A 50 -21.43 15.59 15.24
CA ARG A 50 -22.08 15.68 16.56
C ARG A 50 -21.30 16.67 17.42
N HIS A 51 -21.95 17.78 17.72
CA HIS A 51 -21.41 18.79 18.62
C HIS A 51 -22.04 18.63 20.02
N TRP A 52 -21.18 18.69 21.03
CA TRP A 52 -21.56 18.75 22.43
C TRP A 52 -21.13 20.10 22.99
N GLN A 53 -21.91 20.65 23.89
CA GLN A 53 -21.54 21.86 24.60
C GLN A 53 -21.68 21.59 26.10
N VAL A 54 -20.60 21.86 26.84
CA VAL A 54 -20.55 21.67 28.28
C VAL A 54 -20.31 23.05 28.91
N SER A 55 -21.08 23.37 29.94
CA SER A 55 -20.89 24.58 30.74
C SER A 55 -20.34 24.20 32.11
N ILE A 56 -19.27 24.86 32.54
CA ILE A 56 -18.64 24.66 33.86
C ILE A 56 -18.52 26.05 34.49
N GLY A 57 -19.41 26.37 35.43
CA GLY A 57 -19.60 27.75 35.88
C GLY A 57 -19.94 28.67 34.71
N ASP A 58 -19.23 29.78 34.56
CA ASP A 58 -19.41 30.75 33.46
C ASP A 58 -18.68 30.35 32.17
N VAL A 59 -17.92 29.25 32.17
CA VAL A 59 -17.13 28.80 31.01
C VAL A 59 -17.95 27.84 30.15
N ARG A 60 -18.02 28.13 28.84
CA ARG A 60 -18.66 27.26 27.85
C ARG A 60 -17.62 26.62 26.94
N VAL A 61 -17.59 25.29 26.90
CA VAL A 61 -16.72 24.49 26.03
C VAL A 61 -17.56 23.81 24.95
N ARG A 62 -17.13 23.93 23.69
CA ARG A 62 -17.72 23.22 22.55
C ARG A 62 -16.79 22.08 22.13
N ILE A 63 -17.31 20.86 22.14
CA ILE A 63 -16.61 19.66 21.70
C ILE A 63 -17.25 19.21 20.40
N ALA A 64 -16.51 19.25 19.31
CA ALA A 64 -16.93 18.69 18.03
C ALA A 64 -16.30 17.31 17.89
N ALA A 65 -17.12 16.25 17.89
CA ALA A 65 -16.67 14.93 17.46
C ALA A 65 -16.76 14.90 15.94
N ARG A 66 -15.65 15.17 15.25
CA ARG A 66 -15.54 14.82 13.84
C ARG A 66 -15.52 13.31 13.79
N ARG A 67 -16.43 12.70 13.03
CA ARG A 67 -16.21 11.31 12.61
C ARG A 67 -14.87 11.35 11.91
N ALA A 68 -13.87 10.62 12.42
CA ALA A 68 -12.69 10.34 11.62
C ALA A 68 -13.26 9.96 10.25
N HIS A 69 -12.86 10.70 9.21
CA HIS A 69 -13.19 10.30 7.84
C HIS A 69 -12.96 8.81 7.84
N ARG A 70 -14.01 8.02 7.52
CA ARG A 70 -13.84 6.58 7.36
C ARG A 70 -12.62 6.52 6.48
N ARG A 71 -11.48 6.09 7.04
CA ARG A 71 -10.28 5.83 6.28
C ARG A 71 -10.87 4.94 5.22
N ASN A 72 -10.93 5.43 3.98
CA ASN A 72 -11.37 4.59 2.89
C ASN A 72 -10.58 3.31 3.14
N GLU A 73 -11.26 2.17 3.27
CA GLU A 73 -10.58 0.88 3.32
C GLU A 73 -9.78 0.84 2.01
N MET A 74 -8.60 1.46 2.03
CA MET A 74 -7.58 1.37 1.02
C MET A 74 -7.19 -0.06 1.20
N SER A 75 -7.84 -0.90 0.40
CA SER A 75 -7.78 -2.34 0.49
C SER A 75 -6.34 -2.77 0.77
N ASP A 76 -6.18 -3.74 1.66
CA ASP A 76 -4.90 -4.41 1.91
C ASP A 76 -4.30 -5.01 0.61
N ALA A 77 -5.05 -5.04 -0.49
CA ALA A 77 -4.60 -5.47 -1.81
C ALA A 77 -4.46 -4.32 -2.80
N ALA A 78 -3.49 -4.44 -3.70
CA ALA A 78 -3.38 -3.58 -4.87
C ALA A 78 -4.62 -3.70 -5.77
N ARG A 79 -5.02 -2.60 -6.41
CA ARG A 79 -6.13 -2.57 -7.37
C ARG A 79 -5.59 -2.45 -8.79
N HIS A 80 -5.89 -3.44 -9.60
CA HIS A 80 -5.45 -3.54 -10.99
C HIS A 80 -6.56 -3.03 -11.92
N LEU A 81 -6.24 -2.05 -12.78
CA LEU A 81 -7.21 -1.31 -13.57
C LEU A 81 -6.90 -1.46 -15.06
N ASN A 82 -7.94 -1.81 -15.84
CA ASN A 82 -7.92 -1.89 -17.29
C ASN A 82 -9.17 -1.18 -17.84
N PRO A 83 -9.14 0.17 -17.96
CA PRO A 83 -10.31 0.95 -18.34
C PRO A 83 -10.69 0.70 -19.82
N PRO A 84 -11.99 0.75 -20.17
CA PRO A 84 -12.47 0.42 -21.52
C PRO A 84 -12.04 1.42 -22.61
N GLY A 85 -11.46 2.57 -22.24
CA GLY A 85 -10.94 3.57 -23.18
C GLY A 85 -9.50 3.30 -23.66
N LEU A 86 -8.86 2.22 -23.19
CA LEU A 86 -7.50 1.84 -23.57
C LEU A 86 -7.49 0.43 -24.19
N MET A 87 -6.34 0.05 -24.79
CA MET A 87 -6.11 -1.30 -25.29
C MET A 87 -6.37 -2.35 -24.19
N ASP A 88 -7.02 -3.45 -24.55
CA ASP A 88 -7.21 -4.58 -23.64
C ASP A 88 -5.89 -5.31 -23.38
N SER A 89 -5.23 -4.98 -22.27
CA SER A 89 -3.95 -5.57 -21.87
C SER A 89 -4.07 -6.66 -20.81
N ARG A 90 -5.28 -7.14 -20.47
CA ARG A 90 -5.51 -8.08 -19.34
C ARG A 90 -4.66 -9.35 -19.38
N ARG A 91 -4.19 -9.75 -20.56
CA ARG A 91 -3.31 -10.92 -20.74
C ARG A 91 -1.81 -10.63 -20.60
N PHE A 92 -1.42 -9.35 -20.51
CA PHE A 92 -0.03 -8.91 -20.59
C PHE A 92 0.39 -8.04 -19.41
N PHE A 93 -0.43 -7.05 -19.01
CA PHE A 93 -0.17 -6.10 -17.93
C PHE A 93 -1.43 -5.33 -17.53
N SER A 94 -1.43 -4.69 -16.37
CA SER A 94 -2.49 -3.75 -16.00
C SER A 94 -2.19 -2.34 -16.52
N GLN A 95 -3.17 -1.68 -17.16
CA GLN A 95 -3.00 -0.29 -17.61
C GLN A 95 -2.67 0.68 -16.48
N ALA A 96 -3.20 0.42 -15.28
CA ALA A 96 -2.80 1.11 -14.05
C ALA A 96 -2.91 0.17 -12.85
N VAL A 97 -2.06 0.40 -11.84
CA VAL A 97 -2.14 -0.27 -10.53
C VAL A 97 -2.17 0.78 -9.44
N ILE A 98 -3.18 0.74 -8.58
CA ILE A 98 -3.21 1.51 -7.33
C ILE A 98 -2.59 0.63 -6.25
N ALA A 99 -1.43 1.03 -5.76
CA ALA A 99 -0.77 0.34 -4.65
C ALA A 99 -1.58 0.48 -3.34
N PRO A 100 -1.57 -0.54 -2.47
CA PRO A 100 -2.14 -0.43 -1.13
C PRO A 100 -1.26 0.50 -0.27
N SER A 101 -1.76 0.91 0.90
CA SER A 101 -0.88 1.45 1.93
C SER A 101 0.04 0.35 2.45
N GLY A 102 1.32 0.67 2.67
CA GLY A 102 2.27 -0.33 3.15
C GLY A 102 3.73 0.08 2.96
N THR A 103 4.61 -0.92 3.02
CA THR A 103 6.05 -0.74 2.80
C THR A 103 6.38 -1.00 1.34
N THR A 104 6.98 -0.01 0.67
CA THR A 104 7.45 -0.15 -0.71
C THR A 104 8.82 -0.81 -0.75
N VAL A 105 8.96 -1.84 -1.58
CA VAL A 105 10.22 -2.52 -1.87
C VAL A 105 10.65 -2.16 -3.29
N TYR A 106 11.79 -1.51 -3.41
CA TYR A 106 12.43 -1.22 -4.69
C TYR A 106 13.49 -2.30 -4.97
N VAL A 107 13.26 -3.14 -5.98
CA VAL A 107 14.20 -4.19 -6.38
C VAL A 107 15.15 -3.61 -7.43
N ALA A 108 16.46 -3.73 -7.20
CA ALA A 108 17.46 -3.37 -8.21
C ALA A 108 17.25 -4.20 -9.49
N GLY A 109 17.67 -3.67 -10.65
CA GLY A 109 17.61 -4.39 -11.92
C GLY A 109 18.23 -5.79 -11.82
N GLN A 110 17.42 -6.81 -12.03
CA GLN A 110 17.85 -8.21 -12.03
C GLN A 110 18.07 -8.68 -13.45
N THR A 111 19.16 -9.40 -13.67
CA THR A 111 19.57 -9.91 -14.99
C THR A 111 19.69 -11.43 -14.96
N GLY A 112 20.15 -12.03 -16.06
CA GLY A 112 20.36 -13.48 -16.17
C GLY A 112 21.54 -14.05 -15.37
N PHE A 113 22.09 -13.33 -14.39
CA PHE A 113 23.14 -13.84 -13.50
C PHE A 113 22.63 -14.96 -12.59
N ARG A 114 23.50 -15.91 -12.30
CA ARG A 114 23.33 -16.89 -11.22
C ARG A 114 24.22 -16.52 -10.04
N VAL A 115 24.01 -17.20 -8.92
CA VAL A 115 24.80 -17.00 -7.69
C VAL A 115 26.31 -17.23 -7.89
N ASP A 116 26.69 -18.14 -8.79
CA ASP A 116 28.07 -18.43 -9.16
C ASP A 116 28.66 -17.43 -10.18
N ARG A 117 27.90 -16.37 -10.50
CA ARG A 117 28.21 -15.34 -11.50
C ARG A 117 28.21 -15.83 -12.95
N SER A 118 27.82 -17.07 -13.22
CA SER A 118 27.50 -17.49 -14.58
C SER A 118 26.24 -16.76 -15.08
N ILE A 119 26.10 -16.67 -16.40
CA ILE A 119 24.94 -16.04 -17.05
C ILE A 119 24.19 -17.13 -17.82
N ALA A 120 22.86 -17.12 -17.80
CA ALA A 120 22.09 -18.01 -18.65
C ALA A 120 22.42 -17.76 -20.14
N PRO A 121 22.64 -18.83 -20.94
CA PRO A 121 23.26 -18.70 -22.26
C PRO A 121 22.34 -18.12 -23.33
N THR A 122 21.02 -18.21 -23.12
CA THR A 122 20.01 -17.74 -24.07
C THR A 122 19.25 -16.57 -23.48
N LYS A 123 18.74 -15.67 -24.33
CA LYS A 123 17.90 -14.55 -23.90
C LYS A 123 16.70 -15.02 -23.07
N GLU A 124 16.01 -16.08 -23.50
CA GLU A 124 14.92 -16.70 -22.73
C GLU A 124 15.39 -17.27 -21.38
N GLY A 125 16.55 -17.93 -21.35
CA GLY A 125 17.14 -18.39 -20.09
C GLY A 125 17.48 -17.23 -19.15
N GLN A 126 17.92 -16.09 -19.67
CA GLN A 126 18.15 -14.89 -18.89
C GLN A 126 16.86 -14.26 -18.38
N MET A 127 15.77 -14.29 -19.16
CA MET A 127 14.44 -13.86 -18.69
C MET A 127 13.99 -14.68 -17.49
N ALA A 128 14.01 -16.02 -17.61
CA ALA A 128 13.61 -16.91 -16.52
C ALA A 128 14.48 -16.69 -15.26
N GLN A 129 15.80 -16.62 -15.44
CA GLN A 129 16.71 -16.40 -14.32
C GLN A 129 16.52 -15.03 -13.66
N ALA A 130 16.28 -13.98 -14.44
CA ALA A 130 16.06 -12.64 -13.90
C ALA A 130 14.79 -12.55 -13.05
N PHE A 131 13.71 -13.24 -13.45
CA PHE A 131 12.48 -13.33 -12.65
C PHE A 131 12.71 -14.10 -11.34
N GLU A 132 13.44 -15.22 -11.37
CA GLU A 132 13.82 -15.94 -10.14
C GLU A 132 14.68 -15.08 -9.21
N ASN A 133 15.59 -14.29 -9.78
CA ASN A 133 16.41 -13.36 -9.01
C ASN A 133 15.55 -12.27 -8.34
N VAL A 134 14.52 -11.75 -9.03
CA VAL A 134 13.56 -10.82 -8.41
C VAL A 134 12.83 -11.49 -7.25
N LYS A 135 12.35 -12.72 -7.44
CA LYS A 135 11.66 -13.48 -6.39
C LYS A 135 12.55 -13.63 -5.15
N ILE A 136 13.82 -14.01 -5.32
CA ILE A 136 14.79 -14.12 -4.22
C ILE A 136 14.97 -12.77 -3.51
N ALA A 137 15.10 -11.67 -4.26
CA ALA A 137 15.25 -10.33 -3.68
C ALA A 137 14.01 -9.88 -2.89
N LEU A 138 12.81 -10.19 -3.39
CA LEU A 138 11.56 -9.91 -2.70
C LEU A 138 11.41 -10.75 -1.43
N GLU A 139 11.71 -12.05 -1.49
CA GLU A 139 11.65 -12.95 -0.33
C GLU A 139 12.58 -12.48 0.80
N ALA A 140 13.78 -11.98 0.47
CA ALA A 140 14.70 -11.38 1.44
C ALA A 140 14.13 -10.12 2.11
N ALA A 141 13.23 -9.40 1.45
CA ALA A 141 12.49 -8.27 1.98
C ALA A 141 11.14 -8.67 2.62
N GLN A 142 10.86 -9.97 2.77
CA GLN A 142 9.57 -10.51 3.24
C GLN A 142 8.38 -10.12 2.34
N ALA A 143 8.67 -9.83 1.06
CA ALA A 143 7.68 -9.59 0.01
C ALA A 143 7.51 -10.83 -0.89
N ARG A 144 6.53 -10.79 -1.78
CA ARG A 144 6.21 -11.85 -2.74
C ARG A 144 5.99 -11.29 -4.14
N MET A 145 6.11 -12.14 -5.16
CA MET A 145 5.85 -11.76 -6.56
C MET A 145 4.43 -11.18 -6.75
N ASP A 146 3.41 -11.73 -6.10
CA ASP A 146 2.02 -11.23 -6.25
C ASP A 146 1.78 -9.83 -5.65
N GLN A 147 2.79 -9.24 -5.00
CA GLN A 147 2.79 -7.88 -4.45
C GLN A 147 3.50 -6.85 -5.34
N VAL A 148 4.07 -7.28 -6.48
CA VAL A 148 4.67 -6.36 -7.45
C VAL A 148 3.57 -5.50 -8.08
N VAL A 149 3.75 -4.19 -8.03
CA VAL A 149 2.81 -3.21 -8.59
C VAL A 149 3.30 -2.61 -9.91
N SER A 150 4.63 -2.63 -10.15
CA SER A 150 5.24 -2.10 -11.36
C SER A 150 6.44 -2.95 -11.79
N MET A 151 6.56 -3.15 -13.10
CA MET A 151 7.63 -3.88 -13.76
C MET A 151 8.16 -3.06 -14.94
N THR A 152 9.47 -2.94 -15.06
CA THR A 152 10.13 -2.39 -16.26
C THR A 152 11.11 -3.42 -16.79
N VAL A 153 11.00 -3.73 -18.07
CA VAL A 153 11.79 -4.74 -18.77
C VAL A 153 12.67 -4.04 -19.80
N TYR A 154 13.96 -4.38 -19.80
CA TYR A 154 14.94 -3.92 -20.77
C TYR A 154 15.46 -5.11 -21.58
N ILE A 155 15.43 -5.00 -22.91
CA ILE A 155 15.82 -6.10 -23.81
C ILE A 155 16.81 -5.60 -24.86
N VAL A 156 17.96 -6.27 -24.95
CA VAL A 156 18.94 -6.06 -26.02
C VAL A 156 18.54 -6.87 -27.25
N GLY A 157 18.59 -6.25 -28.44
CA GLY A 157 18.22 -6.92 -29.68
C GLY A 157 16.78 -7.42 -29.68
N TYR A 158 15.86 -6.59 -29.18
CA TYR A 158 14.44 -6.91 -29.08
C TYR A 158 13.81 -7.17 -30.46
N THR A 159 12.98 -8.21 -30.52
CA THR A 159 12.05 -8.51 -31.61
C THR A 159 10.71 -8.95 -31.03
N GLU A 160 9.62 -8.94 -31.81
CA GLU A 160 8.31 -9.41 -31.34
C GLU A 160 8.32 -10.89 -30.89
N ALA A 161 9.26 -11.69 -31.39
CA ALA A 161 9.45 -13.08 -30.94
C ALA A 161 9.84 -13.18 -29.46
N ASP A 162 10.31 -12.10 -28.84
CA ASP A 162 10.64 -12.03 -27.42
C ASP A 162 9.38 -11.86 -26.53
N LEU A 163 8.22 -11.51 -27.11
CA LEU A 163 6.99 -11.32 -26.34
C LEU A 163 6.45 -12.63 -25.76
N GLU A 164 6.54 -13.73 -26.50
CA GLU A 164 6.06 -15.04 -26.05
C GLU A 164 6.85 -15.57 -24.83
N PRO A 165 8.20 -15.66 -24.85
CA PRO A 165 8.96 -16.08 -23.67
C PRO A 165 8.79 -15.12 -22.48
N LEU A 166 8.67 -13.81 -22.72
CA LEU A 166 8.38 -12.85 -21.66
C LEU A 166 7.00 -13.08 -21.04
N ALA A 167 5.98 -13.34 -21.85
CA ALA A 167 4.63 -13.67 -21.39
C ALA A 167 4.62 -14.96 -20.57
N ARG A 168 5.38 -15.99 -20.98
CA ARG A 168 5.55 -17.23 -20.20
C ARG A 168 6.19 -16.96 -18.83
N CYS A 169 7.27 -16.18 -18.77
CA CYS A 169 7.90 -15.81 -17.50
C CYS A 169 6.94 -15.03 -16.59
N THR A 170 6.17 -14.10 -17.18
CA THR A 170 5.16 -13.31 -16.46
C THR A 170 4.06 -14.21 -15.89
N ALA A 171 3.48 -15.09 -16.71
CA ALA A 171 2.41 -16.00 -16.31
C ALA A 171 2.85 -17.04 -15.26
N ALA A 172 4.14 -17.40 -15.22
CA ALA A 172 4.69 -18.29 -14.21
C ALA A 172 4.78 -17.66 -12.81
N HIS A 173 4.83 -16.32 -12.73
CA HIS A 173 5.08 -15.61 -11.46
C HIS A 173 3.90 -14.77 -10.96
N PHE A 174 2.95 -14.43 -11.83
CA PHE A 174 1.83 -13.56 -11.51
C PHE A 174 0.48 -14.24 -11.76
N PRO A 175 -0.53 -14.02 -10.90
CA PRO A 175 -1.90 -14.38 -11.20
C PRO A 175 -2.41 -13.63 -12.44
N ALA A 176 -3.19 -14.31 -13.29
CA ALA A 176 -3.66 -13.76 -14.56
C ALA A 176 -4.54 -12.50 -14.41
N ASP A 177 -5.19 -12.33 -13.27
CA ASP A 177 -6.04 -11.18 -12.94
C ASP A 177 -5.30 -10.07 -12.17
N ARG A 178 -4.03 -10.28 -11.82
CA ARG A 178 -3.23 -9.38 -10.97
C ARG A 178 -1.82 -9.14 -11.54
N LEU A 179 -1.77 -8.79 -12.83
CA LEU A 179 -0.51 -8.43 -13.50
C LEU A 179 -0.08 -7.00 -13.10
N PRO A 180 1.22 -6.73 -12.91
CA PRO A 180 1.70 -5.39 -12.58
C PRO A 180 1.47 -4.41 -13.74
N ALA A 181 1.59 -3.11 -13.46
CA ALA A 181 1.83 -2.15 -14.55
C ALA A 181 3.19 -2.46 -15.19
N SER A 182 3.28 -2.44 -16.51
CA SER A 182 4.47 -2.91 -17.23
C SER A 182 4.95 -1.92 -18.28
N THR A 183 6.26 -1.85 -18.46
CA THR A 183 6.90 -1.14 -19.58
C THR A 183 8.00 -2.02 -20.16
N LEU A 184 8.05 -2.14 -21.49
CA LEU A 184 9.12 -2.81 -22.22
C LEU A 184 9.92 -1.77 -22.98
N VAL A 185 11.23 -1.75 -22.77
CA VAL A 185 12.16 -0.79 -23.40
C VAL A 185 13.25 -1.58 -24.14
N PRO A 186 13.26 -1.57 -25.48
CA PRO A 186 14.42 -2.01 -26.24
C PRO A 186 15.62 -1.12 -25.92
N VAL A 187 16.77 -1.73 -25.62
CA VAL A 187 18.01 -1.01 -25.30
C VAL A 187 19.17 -1.51 -26.17
N PRO A 188 20.15 -0.66 -26.53
CA PRO A 188 21.26 -1.09 -27.38
C PRO A 188 22.24 -2.02 -26.65
N ARG A 189 22.30 -1.94 -25.31
CA ARG A 189 23.24 -2.68 -24.46
C ARG A 189 22.80 -2.61 -22.99
N LEU A 190 23.24 -3.57 -22.17
CA LEU A 190 23.19 -3.53 -20.70
C LEU A 190 24.60 -3.35 -20.11
N ALA A 191 24.77 -3.55 -18.79
CA ALA A 191 26.04 -3.36 -18.10
C ALA A 191 27.20 -4.25 -18.63
N ARG A 192 26.90 -5.36 -19.30
CA ARG A 192 27.85 -6.28 -19.93
C ARG A 192 27.32 -6.76 -21.28
N ASP A 193 28.21 -7.10 -22.21
CA ASP A 193 27.83 -7.53 -23.56
C ASP A 193 27.04 -8.85 -23.57
N GLU A 194 27.31 -9.71 -22.59
CA GLU A 194 26.65 -11.01 -22.46
C GLU A 194 25.23 -10.92 -21.87
N LEU A 195 24.85 -9.74 -21.34
CA LEU A 195 23.52 -9.51 -20.75
C LEU A 195 22.56 -9.03 -21.83
N LEU A 196 21.50 -9.80 -22.03
CA LEU A 196 20.48 -9.59 -23.06
C LEU A 196 19.12 -9.18 -22.48
N PHE A 197 18.93 -9.37 -21.18
CA PHE A 197 17.69 -9.08 -20.48
C PHE A 197 17.94 -8.55 -19.06
N GLU A 198 17.18 -7.53 -18.69
CA GLU A 198 17.11 -6.99 -17.33
C GLU A 198 15.66 -6.65 -16.97
N VAL A 199 15.27 -6.90 -15.72
CA VAL A 199 13.96 -6.51 -15.20
C VAL A 199 14.11 -5.81 -13.85
N SER A 200 13.43 -4.69 -13.71
CA SER A 200 13.31 -3.93 -12.46
C SER A 200 11.86 -3.97 -11.99
N MET A 201 11.64 -4.24 -10.71
CA MET A 201 10.30 -4.36 -10.14
C MET A 201 10.16 -3.57 -8.85
N THR A 202 8.98 -2.99 -8.64
CA THR A 202 8.58 -2.37 -7.39
C THR A 202 7.40 -3.13 -6.81
N ALA A 203 7.51 -3.53 -5.54
CA ALA A 203 6.46 -4.23 -4.80
C ALA A 203 6.01 -3.42 -3.59
N VAL A 204 4.82 -3.73 -3.08
CA VAL A 204 4.32 -3.13 -1.83
C VAL A 204 3.82 -4.23 -0.90
N ILE A 205 4.43 -4.31 0.27
CA ILE A 205 3.97 -5.16 1.37
C ILE A 205 2.84 -4.40 2.06
N PRO A 206 1.60 -4.91 2.05
CA PRO A 206 0.46 -4.24 2.67
C PRO A 206 0.71 -3.96 4.16
N GLY A 207 0.30 -2.78 4.61
CA GLY A 207 0.27 -2.45 6.03
C GLY A 207 -0.82 -3.21 6.79
N PRO A 208 -0.73 -3.28 8.13
CA PRO A 208 -1.77 -3.83 9.00
C PRO A 208 -2.98 -2.91 9.17
#